data_AF-A0A846V0E1-F1
#
_entry.id   AF-A0A846V0E1-F1
#
_cell.length_a   1.000
_cell.length_b   1.000
_cell.length_c   1.000
_cell.angle_alpha   90.00
_cell.angle_beta   90.00
_cell.angle_gamma   90.00
#
_symmetry.space_group_name_H-M   'P 1'
#
loop_
_entity.id
_entity.type
_entity.pdbx_description
1 polymer ?
#
loop_
_entity_poly.entity_id
_entity_poly.type
_entity_poly.pdbx_seq_one_letter_code
_entity_poly.pdbx_strand_id
1 'polypeptide(L)'
;MAAHRLLLRTAAALAAVTGCICLTTASAAEPTETQLVGTYQVIICRGPCSFASVKNAVVEGVFVLLADRIERSEGQKLDVGFQPVLSGGKANGCYLLRRLANRDYAGYANTRGPALTVWSQRNDGLHLALFRSTDAGYEVVLRGDTEALSGTGQSWGAGVAAPADKTVGQVIARRVGPAEIGTCGFRARRYLQVE
;
A
#
# COMPACT_ATOMS: atom_id res chain seq x y z
N MET A 1 -22.49 71.84 -23.73
CA MET A 1 -23.70 71.31 -24.40
C MET A 1 -23.43 69.83 -24.61
N ALA A 2 -24.19 68.81 -24.19
CA ALA A 2 -25.50 68.59 -23.56
C ALA A 2 -25.35 67.32 -22.69
N ALA A 3 -25.79 67.24 -21.42
CA ALA A 3 -27.16 67.06 -20.91
C ALA A 3 -27.88 65.76 -21.38
N HIS A 4 -28.07 64.80 -20.45
CA HIS A 4 -29.29 64.01 -20.12
C HIS A 4 -28.94 62.61 -19.58
N ARG A 5 -29.05 62.39 -18.25
CA ARG A 5 -30.18 61.74 -17.53
C ARG A 5 -30.56 60.35 -18.07
N LEU A 6 -30.40 59.30 -17.26
CA LEU A 6 -31.53 58.61 -16.61
C LEU A 6 -31.04 57.66 -15.50
N LEU A 7 -31.54 57.91 -14.30
CA LEU A 7 -31.49 57.02 -13.15
C LEU A 7 -32.53 55.91 -13.34
N LEU A 8 -32.15 54.64 -13.28
CA LEU A 8 -33.06 53.56 -12.91
C LEU A 8 -32.56 52.90 -11.62
N ARG A 9 -33.32 53.15 -10.55
CA ARG A 9 -33.21 52.46 -9.27
C ARG A 9 -34.08 51.20 -9.36
N THR A 10 -33.45 50.03 -9.41
CA THR A 10 -34.14 48.76 -9.16
C THR A 10 -33.70 48.22 -7.81
N ALA A 11 -34.52 48.48 -6.79
CA ALA A 11 -34.41 47.84 -5.49
C ALA A 11 -34.98 46.41 -5.62
N ALA A 12 -34.11 45.42 -5.73
CA ALA A 12 -34.50 44.02 -5.63
C ALA A 12 -34.26 43.56 -4.18
N ALA A 13 -35.37 43.30 -3.47
CA ALA A 13 -35.36 42.71 -2.14
C ALA A 13 -34.83 41.27 -2.22
N LEU A 14 -33.58 41.06 -1.80
CA LEU A 14 -33.05 39.72 -1.56
C LEU A 14 -33.61 39.21 -0.22
N ALA A 15 -34.62 38.35 -0.28
CA ALA A 15 -34.99 37.52 0.84
C ALA A 15 -33.87 36.50 1.09
N ALA A 16 -33.08 36.72 2.15
CA ALA A 16 -32.07 35.78 2.60
C ALA A 16 -32.77 34.56 3.22
N VAL A 17 -33.01 33.53 2.41
CA VAL A 17 -33.33 32.19 2.90
C VAL A 17 -32.03 31.61 3.44
N THR A 18 -31.77 31.85 4.72
CA THR A 18 -30.67 31.22 5.47
C THR A 18 -31.05 29.75 5.70
N GLY A 19 -30.94 28.95 4.65
CA GLY A 19 -31.02 27.50 4.74
C GLY A 19 -29.86 26.99 5.59
N CYS A 20 -30.18 26.39 6.73
CA CYS A 20 -29.21 25.69 7.57
C CYS A 20 -28.70 24.48 6.77
N ILE A 21 -27.60 24.67 6.04
CA ILE A 21 -26.89 23.59 5.37
C ILE A 21 -26.23 22.78 6.49
N CYS A 22 -26.91 21.75 6.98
CA CYS A 22 -26.29 20.71 7.78
C CYS A 22 -25.24 20.03 6.89
N LEU A 23 -23.99 20.47 7.00
CA LEU A 23 -22.82 19.78 6.49
C LEU A 23 -22.71 18.45 7.25
N THR A 24 -23.41 17.44 6.76
CA THR A 24 -23.17 16.06 7.18
C THR A 24 -21.78 15.69 6.68
N THR A 25 -20.79 15.74 7.56
CA THR A 25 -19.50 15.12 7.33
C THR A 25 -19.74 13.63 7.19
N ALA A 26 -19.83 13.14 5.96
CA ALA A 26 -19.84 11.70 5.69
C ALA A 26 -18.48 11.17 6.17
N SER A 27 -18.48 10.54 7.35
CA SER A 27 -17.33 9.77 7.80
C SER A 27 -17.28 8.54 6.90
N ALA A 28 -16.33 8.53 5.96
CA ALA A 28 -16.03 7.32 5.23
C ALA A 28 -15.57 6.28 6.27
N ALA A 29 -16.35 5.21 6.42
CA ALA A 29 -15.98 4.12 7.32
C ALA A 29 -14.65 3.53 6.84
N GLU A 30 -13.70 3.38 7.76
CA GLU A 30 -12.45 2.68 7.45
C GLU A 30 -12.77 1.22 7.11
N PRO A 31 -12.09 0.64 6.10
CA PRO A 31 -12.34 -0.73 5.73
C PRO A 31 -12.00 -1.67 6.90
N THR A 32 -12.86 -2.66 7.11
CA THR A 32 -12.58 -3.70 8.10
C THR A 32 -11.45 -4.59 7.62
N GLU A 33 -10.75 -5.25 8.54
CA GLU A 33 -9.65 -6.17 8.22
C GLU A 33 -10.05 -7.21 7.16
N THR A 34 -11.27 -7.76 7.26
CA THR A 34 -11.84 -8.71 6.30
C THR A 34 -12.02 -8.16 4.89
N GLN A 35 -12.20 -6.85 4.72
CA GLN A 35 -12.37 -6.22 3.40
C GLN A 35 -11.04 -6.08 2.65
N LEU A 36 -9.92 -6.03 3.37
CA LEU A 36 -8.57 -5.92 2.80
C LEU A 36 -7.99 -7.27 2.35
N VAL A 37 -8.67 -8.38 2.64
CA VAL A 37 -8.28 -9.73 2.22
C VAL A 37 -8.32 -9.80 0.69
N GLY A 38 -7.21 -10.15 0.04
CA GLY A 38 -7.11 -10.17 -1.42
C GLY A 38 -5.72 -10.47 -1.97
N THR A 39 -5.65 -10.64 -3.29
CA THR A 39 -4.39 -10.61 -4.05
C THR A 39 -4.23 -9.24 -4.68
N TYR A 40 -3.09 -8.60 -4.44
CA TYR A 40 -2.78 -7.26 -4.88
C TYR A 40 -1.50 -7.26 -5.71
N GLN A 41 -1.55 -6.65 -6.89
CA GLN A 41 -0.33 -6.24 -7.58
C GLN A 41 0.23 -5.02 -6.83
N VAL A 42 1.55 -4.96 -6.64
CA VAL A 42 2.21 -3.87 -5.89
C VAL A 42 3.38 -3.30 -6.69
N ILE A 43 3.60 -1.99 -6.55
CA ILE A 43 4.87 -1.35 -6.89
C ILE A 43 5.38 -0.51 -5.72
N ILE A 44 6.70 -0.49 -5.55
CA ILE A 44 7.43 0.33 -4.56
C ILE A 44 8.32 1.29 -5.33
N CYS A 45 8.29 2.56 -4.95
CA CYS A 45 8.87 3.64 -5.73
C CYS A 45 9.76 4.56 -4.90
N ARG A 46 10.77 5.14 -5.55
CA ARG A 46 11.58 6.25 -5.02
C ARG A 46 10.85 7.56 -5.32
N GLY A 47 9.95 7.96 -4.42
CA GLY A 47 9.07 9.11 -4.59
C GLY A 47 7.75 8.75 -5.29
N PRO A 48 7.01 9.77 -5.79
CA PRO A 48 5.67 9.58 -6.32
C PRO A 48 5.59 8.62 -7.50
N CYS A 49 4.63 7.71 -7.52
CA CYS A 49 4.31 6.84 -8.64
C CYS A 49 2.84 6.41 -8.67
N SER A 50 2.42 5.88 -9.81
CA SER A 50 1.11 5.28 -10.03
C SER A 50 1.26 4.08 -10.97
N PHE A 51 0.24 3.23 -11.06
CA PHE A 51 0.22 2.16 -12.08
C PHE A 51 0.23 2.71 -13.52
N ALA A 52 -0.17 3.97 -13.72
CA ALA A 52 -0.09 4.64 -15.02
C ALA A 52 1.31 5.26 -15.28
N SER A 53 2.16 5.39 -14.25
CA SER A 53 3.49 6.00 -14.36
C SER A 53 4.47 5.34 -13.40
N VAL A 54 5.15 4.31 -13.90
CA VAL A 54 6.13 3.50 -13.16
C VAL A 54 7.57 4.05 -13.24
N LYS A 55 7.76 5.30 -13.69
CA LYS A 55 9.09 5.91 -13.88
C LYS A 55 10.00 5.81 -12.63
N ASN A 56 9.38 5.95 -11.46
CA ASN A 56 10.05 5.92 -10.16
C ASN A 56 9.98 4.56 -9.46
N ALA A 57 9.38 3.54 -10.10
CA ALA A 57 9.31 2.21 -9.55
C ALA A 57 10.71 1.58 -9.47
N VAL A 58 10.96 0.90 -8.35
CA VAL A 58 12.22 0.18 -8.07
C VAL A 58 11.98 -1.28 -7.71
N VAL A 59 10.78 -1.59 -7.20
CA VAL A 59 10.31 -2.95 -6.95
C VAL A 59 8.89 -3.07 -7.47
N GLU A 60 8.55 -4.22 -8.02
CA GLU A 60 7.19 -4.63 -8.32
C GLU A 60 6.90 -6.01 -7.72
N GLY A 61 5.64 -6.39 -7.64
CA GLY A 61 5.31 -7.70 -7.12
C GLY A 61 3.84 -7.95 -6.87
N VAL A 62 3.61 -8.91 -5.97
CA VAL A 62 2.29 -9.28 -5.45
C VAL A 62 2.32 -9.35 -3.94
N PHE A 63 1.24 -8.89 -3.32
CA PHE A 63 0.85 -9.25 -1.95
C PHE A 63 -0.37 -10.15 -1.98
N VAL A 64 -0.40 -11.16 -1.12
CA VAL A 64 -1.62 -11.93 -0.82
C VAL A 64 -1.91 -11.74 0.66
N LEU A 65 -3.05 -11.13 0.95
CA LEU A 65 -3.55 -10.86 2.30
C LEU A 65 -4.66 -11.86 2.59
N LEU A 66 -4.42 -12.78 3.53
CA LEU A 66 -5.37 -13.82 3.92
C LEU A 66 -6.10 -13.39 5.20
N ALA A 67 -7.38 -13.75 5.32
CA ALA A 67 -8.14 -13.55 6.55
C ALA A 67 -7.57 -14.39 7.70
N ASP A 68 -7.19 -15.62 7.36
CA ASP A 68 -6.70 -16.60 8.30
C ASP A 68 -5.18 -16.68 8.30
N ARG A 69 -4.65 -17.19 9.41
CA ARG A 69 -3.26 -17.57 9.51
C ARG A 69 -2.94 -18.74 8.58
N ILE A 70 -1.75 -18.71 8.01
CA ILE A 70 -1.12 -19.80 7.28
C ILE A 70 -0.62 -20.81 8.31
N GLU A 71 -1.10 -22.04 8.23
CA GLU A 71 -0.63 -23.09 9.13
C GLU A 71 0.81 -23.50 8.79
N ARG A 72 1.57 -23.96 9.79
CA ARG A 72 3.00 -24.29 9.63
C ARG A 72 3.24 -25.29 8.49
N SER A 73 2.37 -26.28 8.36
CA SER A 73 2.46 -27.31 7.32
C SER A 73 2.20 -26.76 5.91
N GLU A 74 1.40 -25.70 5.78
CA GLU A 74 1.18 -25.00 4.52
C GLU A 74 2.38 -24.10 4.21
N GLY A 75 2.87 -23.35 5.20
CA GLY A 75 4.04 -22.49 5.05
C GLY A 75 5.29 -23.24 4.60
N GLN A 76 5.52 -24.45 5.13
CA GLN A 76 6.63 -25.32 4.72
C GLN A 76 6.55 -25.78 3.25
N LYS A 77 5.36 -25.80 2.64
CA LYS A 77 5.20 -26.13 1.21
C LYS A 77 5.49 -24.93 0.31
N LEU A 78 5.34 -23.72 0.85
CA LEU A 78 5.47 -22.47 0.12
C LEU A 78 6.91 -21.94 0.13
N ASP A 79 7.66 -22.22 1.20
CA ASP A 79 9.00 -21.67 1.42
C ASP A 79 9.97 -22.74 1.97
N VAL A 80 11.02 -23.04 1.20
CA VAL A 80 12.11 -23.94 1.61
C VAL A 80 13.00 -23.30 2.69
N GLY A 81 12.91 -21.98 2.87
CA GLY A 81 13.63 -21.17 3.85
C GLY A 81 12.73 -20.49 4.87
N PHE A 82 11.55 -21.08 5.17
CA PHE A 82 10.55 -20.54 6.11
C PHE A 82 11.21 -19.99 7.38
N GLN A 83 11.37 -18.67 7.40
CA GLN A 83 11.63 -17.92 8.61
C GLN A 83 10.44 -17.01 8.77
N PRO A 84 9.49 -17.32 9.67
CA PRO A 84 8.43 -16.37 9.97
C PRO A 84 9.17 -15.11 10.39
N VAL A 85 8.92 -14.01 9.66
CA VAL A 85 9.40 -12.68 10.01
C VAL A 85 9.27 -12.59 11.53
N LEU A 86 10.38 -12.38 12.25
CA LEU A 86 10.57 -12.63 13.68
C LEU A 86 9.71 -11.75 14.62
N SER A 87 8.53 -11.31 14.18
CA SER A 87 7.58 -10.47 14.91
C SER A 87 6.74 -11.23 15.92
N GLY A 88 6.95 -12.54 16.10
CA GLY A 88 6.18 -13.38 17.04
C GLY A 88 4.73 -13.64 16.63
N GLY A 89 4.25 -13.01 15.55
CA GLY A 89 2.95 -13.24 14.95
C GLY A 89 2.92 -14.48 14.04
N LYS A 90 1.72 -15.03 13.82
CA LYS A 90 1.50 -16.08 12.83
C LYS A 90 1.33 -15.43 11.46
N ALA A 91 2.01 -15.93 10.44
CA ALA A 91 1.87 -15.42 9.08
C ALA A 91 0.42 -15.55 8.61
N ASN A 92 -0.14 -14.49 8.04
CA ASN A 92 -1.48 -14.41 7.45
C ASN A 92 -1.43 -13.77 6.05
N GLY A 93 -0.26 -13.83 5.42
CA GLY A 93 -0.07 -13.36 4.06
C GLY A 93 1.28 -13.78 3.51
N CYS A 94 1.50 -13.40 2.26
CA CYS A 94 2.75 -13.64 1.57
C CYS A 94 2.99 -12.55 0.52
N TYR A 95 4.22 -12.50 0.03
CA TYR A 95 4.58 -11.63 -1.07
C TYR A 95 5.54 -12.32 -2.01
N LEU A 96 5.50 -11.90 -3.28
CA LEU A 96 6.54 -12.16 -4.27
C LEU A 96 6.93 -10.82 -4.86
N LEU A 97 8.17 -10.41 -4.63
CA LEU A 97 8.68 -9.13 -5.12
C LEU A 97 9.79 -9.36 -6.14
N ARG A 98 10.02 -8.37 -6.98
CA ARG A 98 11.08 -8.34 -8.00
C ARG A 98 11.66 -6.94 -8.06
N ARG A 99 12.98 -6.84 -7.91
CA ARG A 99 13.69 -5.57 -8.15
C ARG A 99 13.73 -5.31 -9.65
N LEU A 100 13.45 -4.08 -10.05
CA LEU A 100 13.57 -3.66 -11.45
C LEU A 100 15.04 -3.47 -11.78
N ALA A 101 15.48 -4.04 -12.90
CA ALA A 101 16.87 -3.93 -13.36
C ALA A 101 17.24 -2.46 -13.65
N ASN A 102 18.53 -2.13 -13.51
CA ASN A 102 19.07 -0.79 -13.78
C ASN A 102 18.45 0.33 -12.92
N ARG A 103 17.94 -0.01 -11.74
CA ARG A 103 17.45 0.94 -10.75
C ARG A 103 18.25 0.80 -9.46
N ASP A 104 18.94 1.85 -9.07
CA ASP A 104 19.63 1.88 -7.78
C ASP A 104 18.59 1.83 -6.65
N TYR A 105 18.62 0.75 -5.87
CA TYR A 105 17.74 0.56 -4.72
C TYR A 105 18.50 -0.10 -3.57
N ALA A 106 18.74 0.68 -2.52
CA ALA A 106 19.44 0.24 -1.32
C ALA A 106 18.51 -0.29 -0.21
N GLY A 107 17.20 -0.38 -0.45
CA GLY A 107 16.26 -0.87 0.56
C GLY A 107 16.20 -2.39 0.66
N TYR A 108 15.65 -2.91 1.77
CA TYR A 108 15.57 -4.36 2.02
C TYR A 108 14.35 -5.05 1.39
N ALA A 109 13.56 -4.35 0.57
CA ALA A 109 12.49 -5.00 -0.17
C ALA A 109 13.08 -6.05 -1.14
N ASN A 110 12.47 -7.24 -1.14
CA ASN A 110 12.88 -8.40 -1.92
C ASN A 110 14.26 -9.00 -1.62
N THR A 111 14.83 -8.81 -0.43
CA THR A 111 16.14 -9.42 -0.10
C THR A 111 16.09 -10.95 -0.04
N ARG A 112 14.93 -11.55 0.24
CA ARG A 112 14.76 -13.01 0.43
C ARG A 112 13.91 -13.70 -0.65
N GLY A 113 13.50 -13.01 -1.71
CA GLY A 113 12.60 -13.56 -2.72
C GLY A 113 11.16 -13.69 -2.22
N PRO A 114 10.35 -14.65 -2.75
CA PRO A 114 9.02 -14.92 -2.21
C PRO A 114 9.10 -15.36 -0.76
N ALA A 115 8.22 -14.81 0.08
CA ALA A 115 8.22 -15.09 1.50
C ALA A 115 6.85 -14.83 2.13
N LEU A 116 6.66 -15.41 3.30
CA LEU A 116 5.48 -15.18 4.12
C LEU A 116 5.63 -13.89 4.93
N THR A 117 4.51 -13.26 5.23
CA THR A 117 4.46 -12.04 6.03
C THR A 117 3.35 -12.11 7.07
N VAL A 118 3.48 -11.26 8.08
CA VAL A 118 2.41 -10.95 9.02
C VAL A 118 1.92 -9.56 8.64
N TRP A 119 0.60 -9.45 8.48
CA TRP A 119 -0.08 -8.18 8.33
C TRP A 119 -1.13 -7.99 9.42
N SER A 120 -1.44 -6.72 9.73
CA SER A 120 -2.49 -6.36 10.68
C SER A 120 -3.06 -4.99 10.33
N GLN A 121 -4.37 -4.81 10.48
CA GLN A 121 -4.99 -3.49 10.45
C GLN A 121 -4.77 -2.78 11.81
N ARG A 122 -4.34 -1.52 11.76
CA ARG A 122 -4.20 -0.62 12.91
C ARG A 122 -4.89 0.71 12.60
N ASN A 123 -4.98 1.61 13.58
CA ASN A 123 -5.62 2.93 13.44
C ASN A 123 -5.00 3.80 12.33
N ASP A 124 -3.76 3.53 11.94
CA ASP A 124 -3.03 4.26 10.91
C ASP A 124 -2.92 3.46 9.59
N GLY A 125 -3.62 2.33 9.47
CA GLY A 125 -3.73 1.56 8.24
C GLY A 125 -3.30 0.11 8.36
N LEU A 126 -3.06 -0.50 7.21
CA LEU A 126 -2.59 -1.86 7.03
C LEU A 126 -1.07 -1.91 7.18
N HIS A 127 -0.57 -2.63 8.19
CA HIS A 127 0.86 -2.82 8.43
C HIS A 127 1.31 -4.17 7.90
N LEU A 128 2.39 -4.20 7.12
CA LEU A 128 3.03 -5.44 6.64
C LEU A 128 4.55 -5.38 6.86
N ALA A 129 5.16 -6.50 7.18
CA ALA A 129 6.61 -6.62 7.27
C ALA A 129 7.18 -7.42 6.08
N LEU A 130 7.94 -6.75 5.21
CA LEU A 130 8.54 -7.39 4.01
C LEU A 130 9.98 -7.88 4.24
N PHE A 131 10.60 -7.49 5.34
CA PHE A 131 11.90 -8.02 5.75
C PHE A 131 12.08 -7.76 7.25
N ARG A 132 12.70 -8.71 7.96
CA ARG A 132 13.13 -8.52 9.36
C ARG A 132 14.27 -9.46 9.71
N SER A 133 15.32 -8.89 10.27
CA SER A 133 16.41 -9.57 10.99
C SER A 133 16.54 -8.93 12.38
N THR A 134 17.58 -9.32 13.12
CA THR A 134 17.92 -8.72 14.42
C THR A 134 18.40 -7.27 14.30
N ASP A 135 18.95 -6.90 13.15
CA ASP A 135 19.65 -5.64 12.90
C ASP A 135 19.08 -4.83 11.73
N ALA A 136 18.07 -5.32 11.00
CA ALA A 136 17.46 -4.62 9.87
C ALA A 136 16.01 -5.06 9.60
N GLY A 137 15.27 -4.22 8.89
CA GLY A 137 13.88 -4.50 8.54
C GLY A 137 13.34 -3.63 7.40
N TYR A 138 12.22 -4.08 6.85
CA TYR A 138 11.41 -3.31 5.90
C TYR A 138 9.93 -3.44 6.28
N GLU A 139 9.32 -2.32 6.64
CA GLU A 139 7.93 -2.25 7.05
C GLU A 139 7.14 -1.39 6.07
N VAL A 140 5.89 -1.76 5.84
CA VAL A 140 4.98 -1.07 4.94
C VAL A 140 3.72 -0.71 5.71
N VAL A 141 3.27 0.53 5.54
CA VAL A 141 2.00 1.04 6.04
C VAL A 141 1.18 1.50 4.85
N LEU A 142 0.00 0.89 4.64
CA LEU A 142 -0.91 1.22 3.55
C LEU A 142 -2.26 1.71 4.10
N ARG A 143 -2.90 2.60 3.34
CA ARG A 143 -4.29 3.03 3.54
C ARG A 143 -5.00 2.94 2.20
N GLY A 144 -6.32 2.82 2.23
CA GLY A 144 -7.14 2.76 1.01
C GLY A 144 -8.41 1.97 1.26
N ASP A 145 -8.90 1.34 0.20
CA ASP A 145 -10.13 0.55 0.20
C ASP A 145 -9.85 -0.88 -0.29
N THR A 146 -10.91 -1.60 -0.69
CA THR A 146 -10.77 -2.97 -1.19
C THR A 146 -9.99 -3.01 -2.49
N GLU A 147 -10.13 -2.02 -3.39
CA GLU A 147 -9.59 -2.06 -4.74
C GLU A 147 -8.17 -1.51 -4.83
N ALA A 148 -7.85 -0.49 -4.03
CA ALA A 148 -6.56 0.18 -4.09
C ALA A 148 -6.02 0.52 -2.70
N LEU A 149 -4.73 0.27 -2.54
CA LEU A 149 -3.96 0.58 -1.34
C LEU A 149 -2.80 1.50 -1.70
N SER A 150 -2.49 2.45 -0.84
CA SER A 150 -1.36 3.35 -1.02
C SER A 150 -0.76 3.76 0.32
N GLY A 151 0.54 4.00 0.36
CA GLY A 151 1.20 4.45 1.57
C GLY A 151 2.70 4.43 1.41
N THR A 152 3.39 4.03 2.47
CA THR A 152 4.85 4.16 2.57
C THR A 152 5.49 2.86 3.00
N GLY A 153 6.65 2.57 2.41
CA GLY A 153 7.55 1.52 2.85
C GLY A 153 8.82 2.15 3.42
N GLN A 154 9.32 1.62 4.53
CA GLN A 154 10.50 2.13 5.20
C GLN A 154 11.48 1.00 5.50
N SER A 155 12.72 1.16 5.05
CA SER A 155 13.84 0.35 5.53
C SER A 155 14.42 0.93 6.82
N TRP A 156 14.82 0.07 7.74
CA TRP A 156 15.64 0.43 8.89
C TRP A 156 16.77 -0.60 9.06
N GLY A 157 17.87 -0.19 9.69
CA GLY A 157 18.97 -1.09 10.00
C GLY A 157 19.99 -0.48 10.95
N ALA A 158 20.89 -1.32 11.45
CA ALA A 158 22.05 -0.96 12.26
C ALA A 158 23.34 -1.43 11.58
N GLY A 159 24.44 -0.71 11.80
CA GLY A 159 25.76 -1.05 11.27
C GLY A 159 26.04 -0.52 9.86
N VAL A 160 27.17 -0.97 9.28
CA VAL A 160 27.72 -0.44 8.01
C VAL A 160 26.87 -0.75 6.78
N ALA A 161 25.95 -1.72 6.87
CA ALA A 161 25.04 -2.09 5.80
C ALA A 161 23.67 -1.38 5.89
N ALA A 162 23.46 -0.56 6.93
CA ALA A 162 22.25 0.25 7.05
C ALA A 162 22.27 1.35 5.97
N PRO A 163 21.14 1.60 5.27
CA PRO A 163 21.03 2.75 4.41
C PRO A 163 21.39 4.03 5.18
N ALA A 164 22.25 4.88 4.61
CA ALA A 164 22.69 6.12 5.25
C ALA A 164 21.49 7.02 5.62
N ASP A 165 20.45 6.98 4.80
CA ASP A 165 19.17 7.65 5.04
C ASP A 165 18.03 6.63 5.12
N LYS A 166 17.00 6.93 5.92
CA LYS A 166 15.73 6.19 5.88
C LYS A 166 15.20 6.18 4.45
N THR A 167 15.21 5.02 3.80
CA THR A 167 14.62 4.86 2.47
C THR A 167 13.11 4.77 2.63
N VAL A 168 12.45 5.93 2.66
CA VAL A 168 10.99 6.03 2.57
C VAL A 168 10.62 5.97 1.09
N GLY A 169 9.97 4.89 0.70
CA GLY A 169 9.41 4.72 -0.63
C GLY A 169 7.90 4.87 -0.59
N GLN A 170 7.29 5.34 -1.68
CA GLN A 170 5.86 5.18 -1.86
C GLN A 170 5.57 3.72 -2.22
N VAL A 171 4.53 3.15 -1.63
CA VAL A 171 4.02 1.83 -1.98
C VAL A 171 2.60 2.01 -2.47
N ILE A 172 2.27 1.46 -3.63
CA ILE A 172 0.90 1.39 -4.13
C ILE A 172 0.57 -0.05 -4.49
N ALA A 173 -0.66 -0.45 -4.20
CA ALA A 173 -1.18 -1.78 -4.51
C ALA A 173 -2.57 -1.66 -5.14
N ARG A 174 -2.86 -2.54 -6.09
CA ARG A 174 -4.17 -2.65 -6.74
C ARG A 174 -4.62 -4.10 -6.67
N ARG A 175 -5.85 -4.33 -6.26
CA ARG A 175 -6.44 -5.67 -6.22
C ARG A 175 -6.49 -6.26 -7.63
N VAL A 176 -6.05 -7.50 -7.75
CA VAL A 176 -6.09 -8.29 -9.00
C VAL A 176 -6.86 -9.59 -8.85
N GLY A 177 -7.29 -9.94 -7.64
CA GLY A 177 -8.08 -11.14 -7.41
C GLY A 177 -8.40 -11.42 -5.94
N PRO A 178 -9.10 -12.53 -5.67
CA PRO A 178 -9.35 -13.01 -4.31
C PRO A 178 -8.05 -13.42 -3.63
N ALA A 179 -8.09 -13.58 -2.30
CA ALA A 179 -6.95 -14.09 -1.56
C ALA A 179 -6.81 -15.60 -1.78
N GLU A 180 -5.72 -16.01 -2.45
CA GLU A 180 -5.48 -17.42 -2.76
C GLU A 180 -4.11 -17.84 -2.24
N ILE A 181 -4.07 -18.74 -1.25
CA ILE A 181 -2.81 -19.26 -0.71
C ILE A 181 -1.94 -19.92 -1.79
N GLY A 182 -2.55 -20.49 -2.83
CA GLY A 182 -1.82 -21.04 -3.99
C GLY A 182 -1.00 -20.00 -4.76
N THR A 183 -1.33 -18.72 -4.62
CA THR A 183 -0.57 -17.59 -5.18
C THR A 183 0.71 -17.31 -4.38
N CYS A 184 0.81 -17.75 -3.12
CA CYS A 184 2.02 -17.57 -2.31
C CYS A 184 3.26 -18.34 -2.80
N GLY A 185 3.10 -19.28 -3.74
CA GLY A 185 4.19 -20.04 -4.32
C GLY A 185 4.62 -19.54 -5.71
N PHE A 186 5.21 -20.43 -6.51
CA PHE A 186 5.68 -20.13 -7.87
C PHE A 186 4.60 -19.59 -8.81
N ARG A 187 3.31 -19.81 -8.51
CA ARG A 187 2.19 -19.29 -9.32
C ARG A 187 2.11 -17.77 -9.31
N ALA A 188 2.64 -17.09 -8.28
CA ALA A 188 2.68 -15.63 -8.26
C ALA A 188 3.47 -15.00 -9.42
N ARG A 189 4.35 -15.76 -10.09
CA ARG A 189 5.14 -15.25 -11.23
C ARG A 189 4.27 -14.74 -12.39
N ARG A 190 3.04 -15.25 -12.53
CA ARG A 190 2.10 -14.80 -13.59
C ARG A 190 1.67 -13.34 -13.42
N TYR A 191 1.76 -12.81 -12.22
CA TYR A 191 1.40 -11.43 -11.91
C TYR A 191 2.58 -10.45 -12.02
N LEU A 192 3.80 -10.95 -12.27
CA LEU A 192 5.02 -10.14 -12.44
C LEU A 192 5.23 -9.64 -13.88
N GLN A 193 4.21 -9.77 -14.74
CA GLN A 193 4.25 -9.23 -16.10
C GLN A 193 3.54 -7.87 -16.10
N VAL A 194 4.20 -6.85 -15.57
CA VAL A 194 3.86 -5.46 -15.87
C VAL A 194 4.64 -5.12 -17.14
N GLU A 195 3.98 -5.17 -18.29
CA GLU A 195 4.52 -4.64 -19.56
C GLU A 195 4.44 -3.11 -19.60
#